data_AF-A0A662DD49-F1
#
_entry.id   AF-A0A662DD49-F1
#
_cell.length_a   1.000
_cell.length_b   1.000
_cell.length_c   1.000
_cell.angle_alpha   90.00
_cell.angle_beta   90.00
_cell.angle_gamma   90.00
#
_symmetry.space_group_name_H-M   'P 1'
#
loop_
_entity.id
_entity.type
_entity.pdbx_description
1 polymer ?
#
loop_
_entity_poly.entity_id
_entity_poly.type
_entity_poly.pdbx_seq_one_letter_code
_entity_poly.pdbx_strand_id
1 'polypeptide(L)'
;MFFWKRGKKEEFSDEQIEKIIDEYMLLMKEAIGRYLPRRMRRALNKNKGWKSLSASKKREQLQDIRQKGLSSWLDQTTEEAVEQISSFVPESGALEEELRKILKDFKKKWNIR
;
A
#
# COMPACT_ATOMS: atom_id res chain seq x y z
N MET A 1 -7.69 -38.03 14.24
CA MET A 1 -6.91 -37.59 13.06
C MET A 1 -7.36 -36.20 12.65
N PHE A 2 -6.66 -35.15 13.09
CA PHE A 2 -6.93 -33.78 12.66
C PHE A 2 -6.01 -33.44 11.48
N PHE A 3 -6.56 -33.49 10.27
CA PHE A 3 -5.87 -33.10 9.04
C PHE A 3 -5.63 -31.60 9.03
N TRP A 4 -4.51 -31.16 9.59
CA TRP A 4 -3.93 -29.86 9.31
C TRP A 4 -3.42 -29.87 7.86
N LYS A 5 -4.29 -29.51 6.90
CA LYS A 5 -3.85 -29.02 5.59
C LYS A 5 -3.19 -27.66 5.78
N ARG A 6 -1.95 -27.68 6.28
CA ARG A 6 -1.04 -26.53 6.29
C ARG A 6 -0.65 -26.27 4.84
N GLY A 7 -0.97 -25.09 4.32
CA GLY A 7 -0.22 -24.52 3.19
C GLY A 7 -0.94 -24.23 1.88
N LYS A 8 -2.25 -23.97 1.85
CA LYS A 8 -2.75 -23.09 0.78
C LYS A 8 -2.43 -21.66 1.22
N LYS A 9 -1.52 -20.98 0.51
CA LYS A 9 -1.52 -19.50 0.47
C LYS A 9 -2.98 -19.13 0.23
N GLU A 10 -3.61 -18.40 1.14
CA GLU A 10 -4.89 -17.77 0.84
C GLU A 10 -4.62 -16.83 -0.34
N GLU A 11 -4.91 -17.30 -1.55
CA GLU A 11 -4.86 -16.46 -2.73
C GLU A 11 -6.02 -15.49 -2.59
N PHE A 12 -5.71 -14.26 -2.22
CA PHE A 12 -6.67 -13.18 -2.23
C PHE A 12 -7.34 -13.13 -3.60
N SER A 13 -8.68 -13.06 -3.61
CA SER A 13 -9.43 -12.76 -4.83
C SER A 13 -9.07 -11.37 -5.35
N ASP A 14 -9.31 -11.10 -6.64
CA ASP A 14 -9.00 -9.79 -7.21
C ASP A 14 -9.77 -8.67 -6.49
N GLU A 15 -11.02 -8.91 -6.10
CA GLU A 15 -11.81 -7.96 -5.30
C GLU A 15 -11.20 -7.71 -3.91
N GLN A 16 -10.65 -8.73 -3.27
CA GLN A 16 -9.93 -8.58 -2.00
C GLN A 16 -8.63 -7.80 -2.20
N ILE A 17 -7.87 -8.09 -3.26
CA ILE A 17 -6.64 -7.37 -3.58
C ILE A 17 -6.97 -5.89 -3.83
N GLU A 18 -7.99 -5.58 -4.63
CA GLU A 18 -8.42 -4.20 -4.86
C GLU A 18 -8.79 -3.49 -3.56
N LYS A 19 -9.53 -4.16 -2.67
CA LYS A 19 -9.90 -3.60 -1.37
C LYS A 19 -8.67 -3.35 -0.48
N ILE A 20 -7.72 -4.28 -0.47
CA ILE A 20 -6.47 -4.15 0.27
C ILE A 20 -5.67 -2.95 -0.25
N ILE A 21 -5.54 -2.81 -1.57
CA ILE A 21 -4.84 -1.67 -2.17
C ILE A 21 -5.54 -0.35 -1.83
N ASP A 22 -6.87 -0.28 -1.99
CA ASP A 22 -7.65 0.93 -1.68
C ASP A 22 -7.47 1.34 -0.21
N GLU A 23 -7.58 0.41 0.73
CA GLU A 23 -7.37 0.67 2.16
C GLU A 23 -5.93 1.13 2.44
N TYR A 24 -4.93 0.45 1.86
CA TYR A 24 -3.53 0.76 2.10
C TYR A 24 -3.13 2.13 1.56
N MET A 25 -3.55 2.44 0.33
CA MET A 25 -3.29 3.73 -0.32
C MET A 25 -3.92 4.89 0.47
N LEU A 26 -5.07 4.67 1.10
CA LEU A 26 -5.72 5.67 1.94
C LEU A 26 -4.92 5.92 3.23
N LEU A 27 -4.45 4.86 3.89
CA LEU A 27 -3.60 4.98 5.08
C LEU A 27 -2.29 5.71 4.78
N MET A 28 -1.61 5.35 3.68
CA MET A 28 -0.40 6.05 3.26
C MET A 28 -0.67 7.53 2.97
N LYS A 29 -1.74 7.84 2.24
CA LYS A 29 -2.14 9.21 1.92
C LYS A 29 -2.38 10.06 3.18
N GLU A 30 -3.03 9.48 4.19
CA GLU A 30 -3.25 10.15 5.46
C GLU A 30 -1.95 10.41 6.22
N ALA A 31 -1.08 9.41 6.33
CA ALA A 31 0.21 9.51 7.00
C ALA A 31 1.10 10.57 6.31
N ILE A 32 1.35 10.41 5.01
CA ILE A 32 2.10 11.37 4.18
C ILE A 32 1.52 12.78 4.29
N GLY A 33 0.19 12.90 4.28
CA GLY A 33 -0.47 14.20 4.37
C GLY A 33 -0.21 14.96 5.66
N ARG A 34 0.21 14.30 6.75
CA ARG A 34 0.60 14.96 8.01
C ARG A 34 1.96 15.64 7.90
N TYR A 35 2.87 15.05 7.13
CA TYR A 35 4.25 15.53 6.97
C TYR A 35 4.42 16.48 5.77
N LEU A 36 3.54 16.40 4.77
CA LEU A 36 3.63 17.26 3.60
C LEU A 36 3.15 18.69 3.88
N PRO A 37 3.84 19.71 3.31
CA PRO A 37 3.33 21.08 3.28
C PRO A 37 1.94 21.17 2.65
N ARG A 38 1.12 22.14 3.10
CA ARG A 38 -0.28 22.34 2.68
C ARG A 38 -0.50 22.31 1.16
N ARG A 39 0.45 22.85 0.38
CA ARG A 39 0.37 22.87 -1.10
C ARG A 39 0.48 21.46 -1.70
N MET A 40 1.46 20.67 -1.24
CA MET A 40 1.63 19.28 -1.68
C MET A 40 0.51 18.39 -1.18
N ARG A 41 0.05 18.58 0.08
CA ARG A 41 -1.12 17.88 0.61
C ARG A 41 -2.38 18.09 -0.24
N ARG A 42 -2.60 19.30 -0.77
CA ARG A 42 -3.71 19.58 -1.69
C ARG A 42 -3.56 18.85 -3.02
N ALA A 43 -2.35 18.77 -3.57
CA ALA A 43 -2.09 18.00 -4.79
C ALA A 43 -2.33 16.49 -4.57
N LEU A 44 -1.84 15.95 -3.45
CA LEU A 44 -2.08 14.57 -3.03
C LEU A 44 -3.58 14.29 -2.86
N ASN A 45 -4.33 15.24 -2.29
CA ASN A 45 -5.78 15.11 -2.10
C ASN A 45 -6.56 15.14 -3.41
N LYS A 46 -6.10 15.90 -4.41
CA LYS A 46 -6.68 15.91 -5.76
C LYS A 46 -6.44 14.60 -6.51
N ASN A 47 -5.40 13.86 -6.17
CA ASN A 47 -5.17 12.54 -6.74
C ASN A 47 -6.22 11.57 -6.19
N LYS A 48 -7.06 11.05 -7.09
CA LYS A 48 -8.22 10.21 -6.77
C LYS A 48 -7.85 8.73 -6.50
N GLY A 49 -6.55 8.41 -6.49
CA GLY A 49 -6.03 7.10 -6.10
C GLY A 49 -6.45 5.96 -7.05
N TRP A 50 -6.39 4.72 -6.55
CA TRP A 50 -6.71 3.50 -7.29
C TRP A 50 -8.08 3.53 -7.97
N LYS A 51 -9.10 4.12 -7.33
CA LYS A 51 -10.45 4.28 -7.90
C LYS A 51 -10.51 5.12 -9.18
N SER A 52 -9.51 5.94 -9.45
CA SER A 52 -9.44 6.77 -10.66
C SER A 52 -8.63 6.18 -11.81
N LEU A 53 -7.99 5.03 -11.58
CA LEU A 53 -7.28 4.32 -12.62
C LEU A 53 -8.26 3.74 -13.63
N SER A 54 -7.87 3.76 -14.91
CA SER A 54 -8.60 3.06 -15.96
C SER A 54 -8.62 1.55 -15.67
N ALA A 55 -9.63 0.85 -16.21
CA ALA A 55 -9.73 -0.60 -16.08
C ALA A 55 -8.46 -1.32 -16.58
N SER A 56 -7.79 -0.79 -17.61
CA SER A 56 -6.51 -1.31 -18.10
C SER A 56 -5.40 -1.22 -17.05
N LYS A 57 -5.23 -0.07 -16.40
CA LYS A 57 -4.20 0.14 -15.36
C LYS A 57 -4.47 -0.69 -14.11
N LYS A 58 -5.74 -0.83 -13.71
CA LYS A 58 -6.11 -1.70 -12.59
C LYS A 58 -5.73 -3.15 -12.87
N ARG A 59 -6.02 -3.65 -14.08
CA ARG A 59 -5.64 -5.00 -14.50
C ARG A 59 -4.13 -5.20 -14.54
N GLU A 60 -3.39 -4.22 -15.04
CA GLU A 60 -1.93 -4.24 -15.06
C GLU A 60 -1.34 -4.33 -13.65
N GLN A 61 -1.83 -3.52 -12.71
CA GLN A 61 -1.39 -3.59 -11.31
C GLN A 61 -1.81 -4.89 -10.61
N LEU A 62 -3.02 -5.40 -10.87
CA LEU A 62 -3.43 -6.71 -10.36
C LEU A 62 -2.53 -7.82 -10.90
N GLN A 63 -2.15 -7.76 -12.17
CA GLN A 63 -1.23 -8.73 -12.78
C GLN A 63 0.17 -8.63 -12.18
N ASP A 64 0.67 -7.42 -11.93
CA ASP A 64 1.95 -7.19 -11.25
C ASP A 64 1.94 -7.77 -9.82
N ILE A 65 0.85 -7.54 -9.08
CA ILE A 65 0.64 -8.10 -7.74
C ILE A 65 0.57 -9.63 -7.77
N ARG A 66 -0.04 -10.22 -8.79
CA ARG A 66 -0.08 -11.68 -8.96
C ARG A 66 1.31 -12.25 -9.24
N GLN A 67 2.15 -11.53 -9.98
CA GLN A 67 3.52 -11.97 -10.32
C GLN A 67 4.49 -11.82 -9.15
N LYS A 68 4.52 -10.65 -8.51
CA LYS A 68 5.47 -10.31 -7.44
C LYS A 68 4.99 -10.72 -6.04
N GLY A 69 3.67 -10.88 -5.88
CA GLY A 69 3.01 -11.13 -4.61
C GLY A 69 2.60 -9.84 -3.90
N LEU A 70 1.42 -9.87 -3.27
CA LEU A 70 0.84 -8.72 -2.55
C LEU A 70 1.75 -8.15 -1.47
N SER A 71 2.43 -9.02 -0.71
CA SER A 71 3.35 -8.60 0.36
C SER A 71 4.51 -7.77 -0.19
N SER A 72 5.13 -8.25 -1.27
CA SER A 72 6.24 -7.58 -1.97
C SER A 72 5.78 -6.27 -2.60
N TRP A 73 4.61 -6.27 -3.23
CA TRP A 73 4.03 -5.07 -3.82
C TRP A 73 3.77 -3.98 -2.76
N LEU A 74 3.25 -4.36 -1.58
CA LEU A 74 3.06 -3.43 -0.47
C LEU A 74 4.40 -2.85 0.02
N ASP A 75 5.44 -3.68 0.15
CA ASP A 75 6.78 -3.22 0.54
C ASP A 75 7.33 -2.21 -0.48
N GLN A 76 7.34 -2.59 -1.76
CA GLN A 76 7.81 -1.72 -2.85
C GLN A 76 7.06 -0.39 -2.90
N THR A 77 5.74 -0.42 -2.79
CA THR A 77 4.93 0.81 -2.81
C THR A 77 5.26 1.72 -1.62
N THR A 78 5.59 1.14 -0.46
CA THR A 78 6.00 1.90 0.74
C THR A 78 7.36 2.56 0.52
N GLU A 79 8.32 1.79 0.02
CA GLU A 79 9.68 2.26 -0.26
C GLU A 79 9.68 3.37 -1.31
N GLU A 80 8.97 3.18 -2.42
CA GLU A 80 8.80 4.19 -3.46
C GLU A 80 8.17 5.48 -2.92
N ALA A 81 7.16 5.37 -2.04
CA ALA A 81 6.55 6.53 -1.42
C ALA A 81 7.53 7.27 -0.50
N VAL A 82 8.30 6.54 0.31
CA VAL A 82 9.35 7.12 1.17
C VAL A 82 10.39 7.82 0.32
N GLU A 83 10.92 7.17 -0.72
CA GLU A 83 11.94 7.75 -1.60
C GLU A 83 11.45 9.04 -2.27
N GLN A 84 10.26 9.02 -2.86
CA GLN A 84 9.68 10.19 -3.53
C GLN A 84 9.49 11.36 -2.58
N ILE A 85 9.10 11.08 -1.33
CA ILE A 85 8.67 12.11 -0.37
C ILE A 85 9.81 12.55 0.55
N SER A 86 10.86 11.74 0.69
CA SER A 86 12.05 12.02 1.50
C SER A 86 12.69 13.37 1.17
N SER A 87 12.70 13.74 -0.12
CA SER A 87 13.25 15.01 -0.60
C SER A 87 12.42 16.24 -0.23
N PHE A 88 11.13 16.04 0.12
CA PHE A 88 10.19 17.12 0.40
C PHE A 88 9.83 17.24 1.90
N VAL A 89 10.21 16.24 2.70
CA VAL A 89 9.88 16.15 4.13
C VAL A 89 11.16 16.25 4.95
N PRO A 90 11.37 17.34 5.72
CA PRO A 90 12.55 17.51 6.57
C PRO A 90 12.68 16.41 7.65
N GLU A 91 11.55 15.88 8.11
CA GLU A 91 11.46 14.78 9.09
C GLU A 91 11.25 13.41 8.41
N SER A 92 11.96 13.17 7.30
CA SER A 92 11.78 11.97 6.47
C SER A 92 11.96 10.66 7.25
N GLY A 93 12.86 10.62 8.23
CA GLY A 93 13.05 9.45 9.10
C GLY A 93 11.84 9.13 9.98
N ALA A 94 11.16 10.14 10.53
CA ALA A 94 9.95 9.94 11.32
C ALA A 94 8.77 9.46 10.45
N LEU A 95 8.66 10.02 9.24
CA LEU A 95 7.68 9.55 8.25
C LEU A 95 7.95 8.10 7.81
N GLU A 96 9.21 7.74 7.57
CA GLU A 96 9.60 6.37 7.21
C GLU A 96 9.23 5.38 8.31
N GLU A 97 9.51 5.70 9.58
CA GLU A 97 9.13 4.86 10.71
C GLU A 97 7.61 4.71 10.83
N GLU A 98 6.84 5.80 10.66
CA GLU A 98 5.37 5.73 10.68
C GLU A 98 4.83 4.86 9.52
N LEU A 99 5.34 5.03 8.30
CA LEU A 99 4.93 4.24 7.14
C LEU A 99 5.29 2.76 7.30
N ARG A 100 6.47 2.43 7.82
CA ARG A 100 6.86 1.05 8.13
C ARG A 100 5.99 0.42 9.21
N LYS A 101 5.61 1.21 10.23
CA LYS A 101 4.69 0.75 11.27
C LYS A 101 3.29 0.49 10.70
N ILE A 102 2.77 1.40 9.87
CA ILE A 102 1.49 1.24 9.17
C ILE A 102 1.52 -0.01 8.31
N LEU A 103 2.57 -0.22 7.51
CA LEU A 103 2.76 -1.40 6.67
C LEU A 103 2.73 -2.70 7.51
N LYS A 104 3.47 -2.74 8.62
CA LYS A 104 3.51 -3.90 9.52
C LYS A 104 2.15 -4.20 10.13
N ASP A 105 1.47 -3.19 10.67
CA ASP A 105 0.15 -3.34 11.27
C ASP A 105 -0.90 -3.74 10.23
N PHE A 106 -0.78 -3.20 9.01
CA PHE A 106 -1.65 -3.53 7.89
C PHE A 106 -1.47 -4.96 7.39
N LYS A 107 -0.23 -5.42 7.20
CA LYS A 107 0.08 -6.82 6.87
C LYS A 107 -0.47 -7.77 7.94
N LYS A 108 -0.34 -7.41 9.22
CA LYS A 108 -0.91 -8.18 10.34
C LYS A 108 -2.44 -8.23 10.30
N LYS A 109 -3.09 -7.09 10.04
CA LYS A 109 -4.56 -6.99 9.90
C LYS A 109 -5.09 -7.95 8.82
N TRP A 110 -4.37 -8.05 7.71
CA TRP A 110 -4.76 -8.86 6.55
C TRP A 110 -4.13 -10.26 6.51
N ASN A 111 -3.40 -10.66 7.55
CA ASN A 111 -2.67 -11.94 7.61
C ASN A 111 -1.73 -12.17 6.39
N ILE A 112 -1.15 -11.09 5.87
CA ILE A 112 -0.20 -11.10 4.75
C ILE A 112 1.18 -11.43 5.32
N ARG A 113 1.79 -12.50 4.82
CA ARG A 113 3.13 -12.95 5.22
C ARG A 113 4.23 -12.39 4.35
#